data_AF-A0A9D0ZA61-F1
#
_entry.id   AF-A0A9D0ZA61-F1
#
_cell.length_a   1.000
_cell.length_b   1.000
_cell.length_c   1.000
_cell.angle_alpha   90.00
_cell.angle_beta   90.00
_cell.angle_gamma   90.00
#
_symmetry.space_group_name_H-M   'P 1'
#
loop_
_entity.id
_entity.type
_entity.pdbx_description
1 polymer ?
#
loop_
_entity_poly.entity_id
_entity_poly.type
_entity_poly.pdbx_seq_one_letter_code
_entity_poly.pdbx_strand_id
1 'polypeptide(L)'
;MAFEEGVSIYLQVARMVEDDILAGRLGAEDPVPSTNAFARHFNINPATVAKGFALLVDEGIIYKRRGLGMFVTPQGREIVRGKRRRTFFETRIPALCAEARALGVEPAQFAAAVRNCMEQNGGEKI
;
A
#
# COMPACT_ATOMS: atom_id res chain seq x y z
N MET A 1 -3.52 2.17 -15.73
CA MET A 1 -3.51 1.12 -14.70
C MET A 1 -4.89 0.50 -14.64
N ALA A 2 -4.99 -0.83 -14.59
CA ALA A 2 -6.26 -1.55 -14.49
C ALA A 2 -6.53 -1.95 -13.03
N PHE A 3 -7.80 -1.96 -12.61
CA PHE A 3 -8.19 -2.46 -11.28
C PHE A 3 -8.13 -3.99 -11.25
N GLU A 4 -7.68 -4.55 -10.14
CA GLU A 4 -7.61 -5.99 -9.92
C GLU A 4 -9.02 -6.57 -9.76
N GLU A 5 -9.35 -7.62 -10.52
CA GLU A 5 -10.62 -8.35 -10.36
C GLU A 5 -10.64 -9.10 -9.01
N GLY A 6 -11.81 -9.14 -8.36
CA GLY A 6 -11.99 -9.82 -7.07
C GLY A 6 -11.61 -8.99 -5.83
N VAL A 7 -10.95 -7.84 -5.98
CA VAL A 7 -10.68 -6.91 -4.86
C VAL A 7 -11.64 -5.73 -4.93
N SER A 8 -12.28 -5.40 -3.80
CA SER A 8 -13.17 -4.24 -3.73
C SER A 8 -12.45 -2.94 -4.12
N ILE A 9 -13.04 -2.17 -5.04
CA ILE A 9 -12.42 -0.95 -5.59
C ILE A 9 -12.02 0.07 -4.52
N TYR A 10 -12.80 0.22 -3.44
CA TYR A 10 -12.45 1.16 -2.36
C TYR A 10 -11.15 0.76 -1.62
N LEU A 11 -10.83 -0.54 -1.53
CA LEU A 11 -9.55 -1.02 -0.99
C LEU A 11 -8.42 -0.70 -1.94
N GLN A 12 -8.67 -0.79 -3.25
CA GLN A 12 -7.70 -0.41 -4.28
C GLN A 12 -7.43 1.10 -4.26
N VAL A 13 -8.46 1.93 -4.05
CA VAL A 13 -8.30 3.39 -3.82
C VAL A 13 -7.41 3.67 -2.63
N ALA A 14 -7.67 3.03 -1.47
CA ALA A 14 -6.85 3.21 -0.28
C ALA A 14 -5.39 2.82 -0.55
N ARG A 15 -5.19 1.67 -1.20
CA ARG A 15 -3.88 1.15 -1.62
C ARG A 15 -3.12 2.12 -2.53
N MET A 16 -3.78 2.77 -3.47
CA MET A 16 -3.12 3.75 -4.36
C MET A 16 -2.54 4.94 -3.58
N VAL A 17 -3.30 5.48 -2.61
CA VAL A 17 -2.80 6.58 -1.76
C VAL A 17 -1.65 6.11 -0.87
N GLU A 18 -1.77 4.91 -0.29
CA GLU A 18 -0.67 4.29 0.47
C GLU A 18 0.60 4.13 -0.36
N ASP A 19 0.47 3.68 -1.61
CA ASP A 19 1.58 3.46 -2.53
C ASP A 19 2.25 4.80 -2.90
N ASP A 20 1.47 5.88 -3.08
CA ASP A 20 2.00 7.25 -3.26
C ASP A 20 2.77 7.74 -2.02
N ILE A 21 2.27 7.47 -0.82
CA ILE A 21 2.92 7.82 0.45
C ILE A 21 4.26 7.06 0.61
N LEU A 22 4.27 5.75 0.31
CA LEU A 22 5.49 4.93 0.38
C LEU A 22 6.52 5.35 -0.68
N ALA A 23 6.07 5.68 -1.89
CA ALA A 23 6.92 6.21 -2.95
C ALA A 23 7.43 7.63 -2.66
N GLY A 24 6.87 8.32 -1.66
CA GLY A 24 7.24 9.70 -1.32
C GLY A 24 6.64 10.75 -2.25
N ARG A 25 5.66 10.38 -3.09
CA ARG A 25 4.88 11.32 -3.91
C ARG A 25 3.89 12.12 -3.06
N LEU A 26 3.45 11.56 -1.93
CA LEU A 26 2.69 12.24 -0.90
C LEU A 26 3.48 12.19 0.41
N GLY A 27 4.01 13.34 0.83
CA GLY A 27 4.71 13.53 2.08
C GLY A 27 3.78 13.81 3.26
N ALA A 28 4.36 13.89 4.44
CA ALA A 28 3.66 14.35 5.64
C ALA A 28 3.10 15.77 5.40
N GLU A 29 1.86 16.01 5.83
CA GLU A 29 1.17 17.30 5.68
C GLU A 29 0.87 17.71 4.23
N ASP A 30 1.15 16.87 3.23
CA ASP A 30 0.76 17.12 1.85
C ASP A 30 -0.75 16.94 1.65
N PRO A 31 -1.39 17.78 0.81
CA PRO A 31 -2.79 17.63 0.47
C PRO A 31 -3.01 16.38 -0.38
N VAL A 32 -3.99 15.56 0.01
CA VAL A 32 -4.49 14.44 -0.78
C VAL A 32 -5.50 14.97 -1.80
N PRO A 33 -5.55 14.45 -3.04
CA PRO A 33 -6.57 14.84 -4.01
C PRO A 33 -7.98 14.75 -3.42
N SER A 34 -8.86 15.69 -3.79
CA SER A 34 -10.25 15.62 -3.36
C SER A 34 -10.93 14.35 -3.91
N THR A 35 -11.95 13.85 -3.20
CA THR A 35 -12.75 12.70 -3.66
C THR A 35 -13.20 12.85 -5.11
N ASN A 36 -13.68 14.03 -5.49
CA ASN A 36 -14.15 14.30 -6.86
C ASN A 36 -13.01 14.34 -7.88
N ALA A 37 -11.87 14.93 -7.54
CA ALA A 37 -10.71 14.96 -8.43
C ALA A 37 -10.18 13.54 -8.67
N PHE A 38 -10.05 12.76 -7.60
CA PHE A 38 -9.61 11.37 -7.66
C PHE A 38 -10.59 10.49 -8.45
N ALA A 39 -11.89 10.61 -8.16
CA ALA A 39 -12.97 9.92 -8.87
C ALA A 39 -12.95 10.19 -10.37
N ARG A 40 -12.79 11.46 -10.78
CA ARG A 40 -12.71 11.84 -12.19
C ARG A 40 -11.45 11.33 -12.86
N HIS A 41 -10.29 11.43 -12.20
CA HIS A 41 -9.02 11.01 -12.78
C HIS A 41 -8.98 9.50 -13.05
N PHE A 42 -9.51 8.69 -12.14
CA PHE A 42 -9.49 7.23 -12.24
C PHE A 42 -10.82 6.63 -12.73
N ASN A 43 -11.78 7.46 -13.12
CA ASN A 43 -13.14 7.05 -13.53
C ASN A 43 -13.83 6.10 -12.52
N ILE A 44 -13.75 6.45 -11.23
CA ILE A 44 -14.33 5.68 -10.11
C ILE A 44 -15.56 6.42 -9.59
N ASN A 45 -16.57 5.69 -9.11
CA ASN A 45 -17.68 6.29 -8.38
C ASN A 45 -17.19 7.09 -7.15
N PRO A 46 -17.54 8.39 -7.01
CA PRO A 46 -17.13 9.22 -5.88
C PRO A 46 -17.44 8.62 -4.49
N ALA A 47 -18.54 7.88 -4.33
CA ALA A 47 -18.88 7.23 -3.07
C ALA A 47 -17.87 6.12 -2.72
N THR A 48 -17.37 5.40 -3.72
CA THR A 48 -16.33 4.37 -3.55
C THR A 48 -15.00 4.99 -3.15
N VAL A 49 -14.63 6.13 -3.76
CA VAL A 49 -13.44 6.88 -3.37
C VAL A 49 -13.57 7.40 -1.93
N ALA A 50 -14.72 7.96 -1.58
CA ALA A 50 -15.00 8.43 -0.22
C ALA A 50 -14.86 7.29 0.81
N LYS A 51 -15.33 6.08 0.49
CA LYS A 51 -15.16 4.91 1.34
C LYS A 51 -13.68 4.51 1.51
N GLY A 52 -12.89 4.57 0.43
CA GLY A 52 -11.44 4.33 0.50
C GLY A 52 -10.71 5.36 1.34
N PHE A 53 -11.05 6.63 1.21
CA PHE A 53 -10.47 7.70 2.03
C PHE A 53 -10.91 7.61 3.50
N ALA A 54 -12.15 7.24 3.77
CA ALA A 54 -12.63 7.01 5.14
C ALA A 54 -11.81 5.92 5.83
N LEU A 55 -11.49 4.82 5.13
CA LEU A 55 -10.60 3.78 5.67
C LEU A 55 -9.23 4.33 6.07
N LEU A 56 -8.62 5.17 5.22
CA LEU A 56 -7.32 5.79 5.52
C LEU A 56 -7.39 6.78 6.69
N VAL A 57 -8.55 7.41 6.91
CA VAL A 57 -8.80 8.26 8.09
C VAL A 57 -8.90 7.41 9.35
N ASP A 58 -9.68 6.33 9.31
CA ASP A 58 -9.84 5.41 10.44
C ASP A 58 -8.51 4.76 10.83
N GLU A 59 -7.63 4.51 9.86
CA GLU A 59 -6.27 4.01 10.07
C GLU A 59 -5.26 5.09 10.51
N GLY A 60 -5.66 6.37 10.55
CA GLY A 60 -4.80 7.48 10.95
C GLY A 60 -3.71 7.84 9.93
N ILE A 61 -3.85 7.41 8.68
CA ILE A 61 -2.89 7.67 7.59
C ILE A 61 -3.11 9.06 6.99
N ILE A 62 -4.39 9.45 6.86
CA ILE A 62 -4.78 10.78 6.39
C ILE A 62 -5.75 11.39 7.39
N TYR A 63 -5.90 12.71 7.35
CA TYR A 63 -6.79 13.43 8.25
C TYR A 63 -7.45 14.61 7.53
N LYS A 64 -8.59 15.06 8.09
CA LYS A 64 -9.37 16.16 7.50
C LYS A 64 -9.01 17.49 8.15
N ARG A 65 -8.73 18.50 7.32
CA ARG A 65 -8.66 19.90 7.73
C ARG A 65 -9.94 20.62 7.29
N ARG A 66 -10.67 21.18 8.25
CA ARG A 66 -11.99 21.81 8.00
C ARG A 66 -11.86 22.91 6.94
N GLY A 67 -12.63 22.80 5.86
CA GLY A 67 -12.63 23.76 4.75
C GLY A 67 -11.45 23.65 3.78
N LEU A 68 -10.46 22.80 4.06
CA LEU A 68 -9.20 22.73 3.29
C LEU A 68 -8.99 21.38 2.59
N GLY A 69 -9.65 20.31 3.04
CA GLY A 69 -9.57 18.99 2.41
C GLY A 69 -8.91 17.94 3.30
N MET A 70 -8.29 16.94 2.65
CA MET A 70 -7.63 15.80 3.30
C MET A 70 -6.12 15.93 3.16
N PHE A 71 -5.37 15.52 4.18
CA PHE A 71 -3.92 15.67 4.26
C PHE A 71 -3.31 14.40 4.85
N VAL A 72 -2.08 14.07 4.46
CA VAL A 72 -1.36 12.93 5.06
C VAL A 72 -0.92 13.31 6.48
N THR A 73 -1.11 12.40 7.45
CA THR A 73 -0.65 12.64 8.82
C THR A 73 0.89 12.62 8.90
N PRO A 74 1.51 13.25 9.91
CA PRO A 74 2.96 13.19 10.09
C PRO A 74 3.51 11.76 10.20
N GLN A 75 2.71 10.85 10.76
CA GLN A 75 3.05 9.43 10.91
C GLN A 75 2.59 8.56 9.74
N GLY A 76 1.90 9.11 8.74
CA GLY A 76 1.21 8.36 7.69
C GLY A 76 2.12 7.35 6.99
N ARG A 77 3.34 7.76 6.62
CA ARG A 77 4.32 6.87 5.98
C ARG A 77 4.73 5.69 6.86
N GLU A 78 4.94 5.89 8.15
CA GLU A 78 5.33 4.82 9.06
C GLU A 78 4.16 3.88 9.36
N ILE A 79 2.94 4.41 9.46
CA ILE A 79 1.71 3.60 9.61
C ILE A 79 1.55 2.69 8.40
N VAL A 80 1.65 3.24 7.18
CA VAL A 80 1.53 2.45 5.95
C VAL A 80 2.64 1.40 5.86
N ARG A 81 3.88 1.77 6.15
CA ARG A 81 5.02 0.83 6.17
C ARG A 81 4.80 -0.30 7.17
N GLY A 82 4.32 0.03 8.37
CA GLY A 82 3.97 -0.95 9.41
C GLY A 82 2.87 -1.91 8.94
N LYS A 83 1.79 -1.38 8.35
CA LYS A 83 0.69 -2.15 7.75
C LYS A 83 1.20 -3.11 6.67
N ARG A 84 1.97 -2.63 5.69
CA ARG A 84 2.53 -3.46 4.61
C ARG A 84 3.48 -4.53 5.12
N ARG A 85 4.33 -4.18 6.09
CA ARG A 85 5.25 -5.14 6.72
C ARG A 85 4.48 -6.25 7.44
N ARG A 86 3.42 -5.90 8.17
CA ARG A 86 2.54 -6.88 8.83
C ARG A 86 1.94 -7.85 7.81
N THR A 87 1.26 -7.34 6.79
CA THR A 87 0.65 -8.18 5.73
C THR A 87 1.69 -9.06 5.01
N PHE A 88 2.90 -8.55 4.79
CA PHE A 88 3.98 -9.32 4.19
C PHE A 88 4.36 -10.54 5.04
N PHE A 89 4.59 -10.36 6.33
CA PHE A 89 4.98 -11.45 7.22
C PHE A 89 3.82 -12.40 7.57
N GLU A 90 2.59 -11.91 7.68
CA GLU A 90 1.43 -12.72 8.06
C GLU A 90 0.81 -13.47 6.87
N THR A 91 0.95 -12.96 5.64
CA THR A 91 0.28 -13.53 4.47
C THR A 91 1.27 -13.97 3.38
N ARG A 92 2.18 -13.09 2.96
CA ARG A 92 3.05 -13.35 1.81
C ARG A 92 4.13 -14.38 2.12
N ILE A 93 4.82 -14.24 3.26
CA ILE A 93 5.87 -15.19 3.67
C ILE A 93 5.31 -16.61 3.87
N PRO A 94 4.20 -16.84 4.59
CA PRO A 94 3.63 -18.18 4.72
C PRO A 94 3.23 -18.81 3.39
N ALA A 95 2.63 -18.03 2.48
CA ALA A 95 2.26 -18.51 1.15
C ALA A 95 3.49 -18.96 0.34
N LEU A 96 4.55 -18.15 0.34
CA LEU A 96 5.80 -18.47 -0.34
C LEU A 96 6.49 -19.70 0.27
N CYS A 97 6.49 -19.83 1.60
CA CYS A 97 7.01 -21.02 2.28
C CYS A 97 6.22 -22.28 1.95
N ALA A 98 4.89 -22.17 1.81
CA ALA A 98 4.04 -23.30 1.43
C ALA A 98 4.34 -23.76 -0.01
N GLU A 99 4.50 -22.82 -0.94
CA GLU A 99 4.89 -23.08 -2.31
C GLU A 99 6.28 -23.74 -2.39
N ALA A 100 7.28 -23.18 -1.70
CA ALA A 100 8.63 -23.75 -1.63
C ALA A 100 8.61 -25.20 -1.12
N ARG A 101 7.81 -25.48 -0.07
CA ARG A 101 7.65 -26.84 0.47
C ARG A 101 7.00 -27.78 -0.55
N ALA A 102 5.96 -27.34 -1.26
CA ALA A 102 5.27 -28.14 -2.27
C ALA A 102 6.19 -28.52 -3.45
N LEU A 103 7.17 -27.67 -3.74
CA LEU A 103 8.19 -27.90 -4.77
C LEU A 103 9.42 -28.68 -4.28
N GLY A 104 9.45 -29.09 -3.00
CA GLY A 104 10.59 -29.81 -2.42
C GLY A 104 11.84 -28.96 -2.25
N VAL A 105 11.70 -27.63 -2.13
CA VAL A 105 12.83 -26.73 -1.87
C VAL A 105 13.23 -26.85 -0.41
N GLU A 106 14.49 -27.22 -0.17
CA GLU A 106 15.04 -27.33 1.17
C GLU A 106 15.10 -25.95 1.88
N PRO A 107 14.76 -25.86 3.19
CA PRO A 107 14.76 -24.58 3.90
C PRO A 107 16.07 -23.81 3.84
N ALA A 108 17.21 -24.52 3.89
CA ALA A 108 18.53 -23.90 3.79
C ALA A 108 18.78 -23.27 2.41
N GLN A 109 18.38 -23.97 1.35
CA GLN A 109 18.46 -23.48 -0.02
C GLN A 109 17.55 -22.26 -0.22
N PHE A 110 16.32 -22.33 0.28
CA PHE A 110 15.37 -21.21 0.21
C PHE A 110 15.88 -19.97 0.96
N ALA A 111 16.39 -20.14 2.18
CA ALA A 111 16.95 -19.04 2.96
C ALA A 111 18.18 -18.40 2.30
N ALA A 112 19.04 -19.20 1.65
CA ALA A 112 20.17 -18.69 0.88
C ALA A 112 19.70 -17.90 -0.36
N ALA A 113 18.70 -18.40 -1.08
CA ALA A 113 18.12 -17.72 -2.24
C ALA A 113 17.50 -16.36 -1.86
N VAL A 114 16.72 -16.31 -0.77
CA VAL A 114 16.11 -15.06 -0.27
C VAL A 114 17.18 -14.04 0.11
N ARG A 115 18.24 -14.48 0.81
CA ARG A 115 19.36 -13.61 1.20
C ARG A 115 20.04 -13.00 -0.01
N ASN A 116 20.42 -13.83 -0.98
CA ASN A 116 21.08 -13.37 -2.21
C ASN A 116 20.19 -12.40 -3.00
N CYS A 117 18.88 -12.64 -3.06
CA CYS A 117 17.91 -11.78 -3.73
C CYS A 117 17.77 -10.40 -3.06
N MET A 118 17.81 -10.36 -1.72
CA MET A 118 17.76 -9.10 -0.96
C MET A 118 19.03 -8.25 -1.16
N GLU A 119 20.19 -8.90 -1.28
CA GLU A 119 21.48 -8.21 -1.47
C GLU A 119 21.65 -7.63 -2.88
N GLN A 120 21.04 -8.24 -3.89
CA GLN A 120 21.13 -7.77 -5.29
C GLN A 120 20.23 -6.56 -5.61
N ASN A 121 19.20 -6.29 -4.81
CA ASN A 121 18.22 -5.22 -5.07
C ASN A 121 18.53 -3.87 -4.37
N GLY A 122 19.71 -3.72 -3.75
CA GLY A 122 20.14 -2.46 -3.12
C GLY A 122 20.57 -1.34 -4.09
N GLY A 123 20.47 -1.55 -5.41
CA GLY A 123 21.14 -0.75 -6.45
C GLY A 123 20.26 0.13 -7.35
N GLU A 124 18.94 0.10 -7.26
CA GLU A 124 18.09 0.93 -8.13
C GLU A 124 17.50 2.11 -7.35
N LYS A 125 18.30 3.18 -7.25
CA LYS A 125 17.79 4.53 -7.00
C LYS A 125 17.21 5.05 -8.32
N ILE A 126 15.90 5.30 -8.35
CA ILE A 126 15.25 6.21 -9.30
C ILE A 126 15.04 7.54 -8.58
#